data_AF-A0A7S0JBG9-F1
#
_entry.id   AF-A0A7S0JBG9-F1
#
_cell.length_a   1.000
_cell.length_b   1.000
_cell.length_c   1.000
_cell.angle_alpha   90.00
_cell.angle_beta   90.00
_cell.angle_gamma   90.00
#
_symmetry.space_group_name_H-M   'P 1'
#
loop_
_entity.id
_entity.type
_entity.pdbx_description
1 polymer ?
#
loop_
_entity_poly.entity_id
_entity_poly.type
_entity_poly.pdbx_seq_one_letter_code
_entity_poly.pdbx_strand_id
1 'polypeptide(L)'
;RAMSEWRNPELLFRYLDDNRHDPQMEKLIVRWLRAIFGLSGETLRMIRRESPENVRHLLQIPQDVLLRWYSEKCPGTSKCKTLFMVGEDAGSCLRIISNEGNRYNRALMGYVLQSHVRALVVTDTVGRVMCRSIIRLVLRSDTLTPVVFCDPMFFTLGYSQDLQRELLHQARQLEEQIGVPILHA
;
A
#
# COMPACT_ATOMS: atom_id res chain seq x y z
N ARG A 1 -2.61 21.28 -8.40
CA ARG A 1 -3.19 20.83 -7.11
C ARG A 1 -2.74 19.40 -6.75
N ALA A 2 -2.83 18.41 -7.65
CA ALA A 2 -2.36 17.05 -7.36
C ALA A 2 -0.86 16.97 -6.98
N MET A 3 0.05 17.66 -7.71
CA MET A 3 1.50 17.64 -7.44
C MET A 3 1.92 18.27 -6.11
N SER A 4 1.26 19.36 -5.70
CA SER A 4 1.60 20.10 -4.47
C SER A 4 1.34 19.30 -3.19
N GLU A 5 0.56 18.22 -3.30
CA GLU A 5 0.31 17.32 -2.20
C GLU A 5 1.40 16.25 -2.06
N TRP A 6 2.32 16.08 -3.02
CA TRP A 6 3.42 15.11 -2.92
C TRP A 6 4.67 15.75 -2.32
N ARG A 7 5.29 15.06 -1.34
CA ARG A 7 6.51 15.56 -0.68
C ARG A 7 7.71 15.54 -1.63
N ASN A 8 7.72 14.61 -2.60
CA ASN A 8 8.73 14.53 -3.65
C ASN A 8 8.09 14.02 -4.95
N PRO A 9 7.46 14.91 -5.74
CA PRO A 9 6.76 14.52 -6.97
C PRO A 9 7.71 14.00 -8.07
N GLU A 10 9.00 14.35 -8.04
CA GLU A 10 10.00 13.89 -9.01
C GLU A 10 10.16 12.36 -8.99
N LEU A 11 9.92 11.72 -7.83
CA LEU A 11 9.95 10.27 -7.69
C LEU A 11 8.92 9.57 -8.57
N LEU A 12 7.81 10.22 -8.91
CA LEU A 12 6.80 9.67 -9.82
C LEU A 12 7.40 9.44 -11.22
N PHE A 13 8.13 10.44 -11.73
CA PHE A 13 8.75 10.40 -13.05
C PHE A 13 9.99 9.52 -13.05
N ARG A 14 10.81 9.60 -12.00
CA ARG A 14 11.95 8.71 -11.83
C ARG A 14 11.53 7.24 -11.81
N TYR A 15 10.44 6.90 -11.10
CA TYR A 15 9.93 5.54 -11.07
C TYR A 15 9.46 5.06 -12.45
N LEU A 16 8.88 5.95 -13.28
CA LEU A 16 8.57 5.65 -14.67
C LEU A 16 9.84 5.38 -15.49
N ASP A 17 10.83 6.27 -15.41
CA ASP A 17 12.10 6.15 -16.14
C ASP A 17 12.85 4.88 -15.78
N ASP A 18 12.92 4.55 -14.48
CA ASP A 18 13.56 3.33 -13.97
C ASP A 18 12.88 2.05 -14.49
N ASN A 19 11.61 2.12 -14.92
CA ASN A 19 10.81 0.99 -15.43
C ASN A 19 10.59 1.03 -16.95
N ARG A 20 11.19 1.98 -17.69
CA ARG A 20 10.96 2.17 -19.14
C ARG A 20 11.28 0.97 -20.03
N HIS A 21 12.06 0.02 -19.52
CA HIS A 21 12.47 -1.19 -20.23
C HIS A 21 11.55 -2.39 -19.98
N ASP A 22 10.53 -2.24 -19.12
CA ASP A 22 9.48 -3.23 -18.89
C ASP A 22 8.14 -2.67 -19.42
N PRO A 23 7.70 -3.09 -20.63
CA PRO A 23 6.50 -2.54 -21.25
C PRO A 23 5.20 -2.78 -20.47
N GLN A 24 5.16 -3.82 -19.62
CA GLN A 24 3.97 -4.10 -18.79
C GLN A 24 3.92 -3.14 -17.61
N MET A 25 5.06 -2.96 -16.92
CA MET A 25 5.19 -2.01 -15.82
C MET A 25 5.01 -0.57 -16.29
N GLU A 26 5.59 -0.20 -17.43
CA GLU A 26 5.45 1.14 -18.01
C GLU A 26 3.97 1.49 -18.23
N LYS A 27 3.20 0.61 -18.90
CA LYS A 27 1.75 0.80 -19.12
C LYS A 27 0.99 0.99 -17.81
N LEU A 28 1.31 0.19 -16.80
CA LEU A 28 0.69 0.24 -15.49
C LEU A 28 0.98 1.57 -14.77
N ILE A 29 2.25 2.01 -14.80
CA ILE A 29 2.69 3.28 -14.18
C ILE A 29 2.06 4.46 -14.92
N VAL A 30 2.05 4.46 -16.26
CA VAL A 30 1.42 5.52 -17.06
C VAL A 30 -0.09 5.61 -16.76
N ARG A 31 -0.81 4.48 -16.71
CA ARG A 31 -2.23 4.46 -16.32
C ARG A 31 -2.46 5.08 -14.95
N TRP A 32 -1.63 4.71 -13.97
CA TRP A 32 -1.69 5.26 -12.62
C TRP A 32 -1.39 6.76 -12.55
N LEU A 33 -0.33 7.22 -13.22
CA LEU A 33 0.03 8.64 -13.28
C LEU A 33 -1.06 9.49 -13.94
N ARG A 34 -1.66 9.00 -15.04
CA ARG A 34 -2.78 9.69 -15.69
C ARG A 34 -3.96 9.87 -14.73
N ALA A 35 -4.26 8.86 -13.91
CA ALA A 35 -5.31 8.97 -12.90
C ALA A 35 -4.96 9.93 -11.75
N ILE A 36 -3.69 10.01 -11.33
CA ILE A 36 -3.23 11.01 -10.34
C ILE A 36 -3.40 12.43 -10.88
N PHE A 37 -3.01 12.65 -12.14
CA PHE A 37 -3.03 13.97 -12.76
C PHE A 37 -4.40 14.37 -13.31
N GLY A 38 -5.42 13.51 -13.22
CA GLY A 38 -6.74 13.77 -13.79
C GLY A 38 -6.73 13.82 -15.32
N LEU A 39 -5.76 13.15 -15.95
CA LEU A 39 -5.60 13.04 -17.41
C LEU A 39 -6.32 11.82 -17.98
N SER A 40 -7.06 11.08 -17.16
CA SER A 40 -7.90 9.94 -17.55
C SER A 40 -9.30 10.08 -16.95
N GLY A 41 -10.29 9.45 -17.61
CA GLY A 41 -11.61 9.25 -17.01
C GLY A 41 -11.60 8.24 -15.85
N GLU A 42 -10.55 7.42 -15.74
CA GLU A 42 -10.34 6.53 -14.59
C GLU A 42 -9.81 7.28 -13.37
N THR A 43 -10.36 6.98 -12.20
CA THR A 43 -9.85 7.45 -10.90
C THR A 43 -8.97 6.38 -10.24
N LEU A 44 -8.16 6.77 -9.25
CA LEU A 44 -7.38 5.81 -8.44
C LEU A 44 -8.27 4.76 -7.74
N ARG A 45 -9.49 5.16 -7.35
CA ARG A 45 -10.47 4.23 -6.77
C ARG A 45 -10.89 3.18 -7.80
N MET A 46 -11.18 3.58 -9.03
CA MET A 46 -11.56 2.66 -10.11
C MET A 46 -10.41 1.71 -10.42
N ILE A 47 -9.18 2.21 -10.54
CA ILE A 47 -8.01 1.35 -10.78
C ILE A 47 -7.87 0.31 -9.65
N ARG A 48 -8.00 0.73 -8.38
CA ARG A 48 -7.84 -0.18 -7.25
C ARG A 48 -9.00 -1.16 -7.08
N ARG A 49 -10.24 -0.77 -7.32
CA ARG A 49 -11.43 -1.59 -6.99
C ARG A 49 -12.08 -2.29 -8.18
N GLU A 50 -11.98 -1.70 -9.37
CA GLU A 50 -12.74 -2.11 -10.55
C GLU A 50 -11.85 -2.75 -11.63
N SER A 51 -10.52 -2.66 -11.51
CA SER A 51 -9.62 -3.41 -12.41
C SER A 51 -9.91 -4.91 -12.30
N PRO A 52 -9.98 -5.66 -13.42
CA PRO A 52 -10.36 -7.07 -13.43
C PRO A 52 -9.57 -7.94 -12.45
N GLU A 53 -8.27 -7.69 -12.31
CA GLU A 53 -7.37 -8.43 -11.43
C GLU A 53 -7.77 -8.26 -9.96
N ASN A 54 -8.17 -7.05 -9.56
CA ASN A 54 -8.66 -6.77 -8.22
C ASN A 54 -10.05 -7.38 -8.01
N VAL A 55 -10.96 -7.20 -8.97
CA VAL A 55 -12.33 -7.74 -8.88
C VAL A 55 -12.32 -9.25 -8.66
N ARG A 56 -11.48 -9.99 -9.38
CA ARG A 56 -11.35 -11.46 -9.21
C ARG A 56 -11.01 -11.87 -7.78
N HIS A 57 -10.14 -11.12 -7.10
CA HIS A 57 -9.80 -11.37 -5.70
C HIS A 57 -10.95 -10.95 -4.77
N LEU A 58 -11.49 -9.75 -4.97
CA LEU A 58 -12.53 -9.20 -4.10
C LEU A 58 -13.82 -10.03 -4.11
N LEU A 59 -14.22 -10.58 -5.26
CA LEU A 59 -15.41 -11.42 -5.36
C LEU A 59 -15.35 -12.70 -4.50
N GLN A 60 -14.17 -13.09 -4.04
CA GLN A 60 -14.00 -14.26 -3.18
C GLN A 60 -14.08 -13.91 -1.68
N ILE A 61 -13.98 -12.62 -1.32
CA ILE A 61 -14.03 -12.17 0.07
C ILE A 61 -15.49 -11.93 0.49
N PRO A 62 -15.91 -12.36 1.69
CA PRO A 62 -17.24 -12.04 2.22
C PRO A 62 -17.56 -10.54 2.16
N GLN A 63 -18.78 -10.21 1.72
CA GLN A 63 -19.17 -8.83 1.44
C GLN A 63 -19.15 -7.95 2.71
N ASP A 64 -19.53 -8.50 3.85
CA ASP A 64 -19.51 -7.81 5.14
C ASP A 64 -18.07 -7.45 5.56
N VAL A 65 -17.10 -8.35 5.33
CA VAL A 65 -15.67 -8.09 5.53
C VAL A 65 -15.19 -6.98 4.59
N LEU A 66 -15.58 -6.99 3.32
CA LEU A 66 -15.21 -5.94 2.37
C LEU A 66 -15.80 -4.57 2.74
N LEU A 67 -17.04 -4.52 3.20
CA LEU A 67 -17.68 -3.28 3.66
C LEU A 67 -16.90 -2.68 4.85
N ARG A 68 -16.49 -3.52 5.81
CA ARG A 68 -15.64 -3.10 6.92
C ARG A 68 -14.24 -2.69 6.45
N TRP A 69 -13.63 -3.47 5.54
CA TRP A 69 -12.32 -3.17 4.96
C TRP A 69 -12.27 -1.85 4.20
N TYR A 70 -13.33 -1.47 3.50
CA TYR A 70 -13.40 -0.23 2.73
C TYR A 70 -14.01 0.96 3.47
N SER A 71 -14.44 0.75 4.71
CA SER A 71 -14.89 1.82 5.60
C SER A 71 -13.80 2.86 5.81
N GLU A 72 -14.19 4.13 5.92
CA GLU A 72 -13.30 5.24 6.29
C GLU A 72 -12.73 5.08 7.70
N LYS A 73 -13.42 4.33 8.57
CA LYS A 73 -12.98 4.02 9.94
C LYS A 73 -12.01 2.84 10.02
N CYS A 74 -11.81 2.11 8.92
CA CYS A 74 -10.91 0.96 8.91
C CYS A 74 -9.47 1.40 9.14
N PRO A 75 -8.77 0.88 10.17
CA PRO A 75 -7.39 1.26 10.47
C PRO A 75 -6.41 1.01 9.31
N GLY A 76 -5.28 1.70 9.39
CA GLY A 76 -4.30 1.77 8.32
C GLY A 76 -4.76 2.63 7.14
N THR A 77 -3.84 2.90 6.23
CA THR A 77 -4.06 3.76 5.07
C THR A 77 -4.06 2.96 3.77
N SER A 78 -4.98 3.32 2.88
CA SER A 78 -5.00 2.88 1.48
C SER A 78 -4.62 4.02 0.51
N LYS A 79 -4.15 5.16 1.04
CA LYS A 79 -3.77 6.32 0.23
C LYS A 79 -2.57 5.96 -0.63
N CYS A 80 -2.74 6.04 -1.96
CA CYS A 80 -1.68 5.70 -2.92
C CYS A 80 -0.38 6.46 -2.67
N LYS A 81 -0.46 7.73 -2.26
CA LYS A 81 0.72 8.52 -1.90
C LYS A 81 1.51 7.88 -0.75
N THR A 82 0.85 7.50 0.34
CA THR A 82 1.56 6.87 1.47
C THR A 82 2.13 5.51 1.08
N LEU A 83 1.37 4.70 0.33
CA LEU A 83 1.83 3.39 -0.14
C LEU A 83 3.02 3.49 -1.09
N PHE A 84 3.04 4.50 -1.96
CA PHE A 84 4.15 4.75 -2.89
C PHE A 84 5.41 5.22 -2.15
N MET A 85 5.25 6.05 -1.11
CA MET A 85 6.36 6.58 -0.32
C MET A 85 6.85 5.62 0.77
N VAL A 86 6.16 4.49 1.01
CA VAL A 86 6.46 3.60 2.15
C VAL A 86 7.87 3.02 2.10
N GLY A 87 8.37 2.77 0.89
CA GLY A 87 9.72 2.27 0.66
C GLY A 87 10.78 3.33 0.87
N GLU A 88 10.50 4.54 0.37
CA GLU A 88 11.37 5.71 0.44
C GLU A 88 11.52 6.22 1.87
N ASP A 89 10.41 6.34 2.59
CA ASP A 89 10.42 6.81 3.99
C ASP A 89 11.13 5.81 4.90
N ALA A 90 10.89 4.51 4.74
CA ALA A 90 11.48 3.48 5.59
C ALA A 90 12.90 3.07 5.19
N GLY A 91 13.46 3.62 4.10
CA GLY A 91 14.78 3.23 3.58
C GLY A 91 14.87 1.75 3.19
N SER A 92 13.77 1.13 2.75
CA SER A 92 13.70 -0.32 2.49
C SER A 92 14.02 -0.69 1.04
N CYS A 93 14.00 -1.98 0.69
CA CYS A 93 14.20 -2.46 -0.69
C CYS A 93 13.15 -1.95 -1.70
N LEU A 94 12.05 -1.36 -1.21
CA LEU A 94 11.02 -0.69 -2.01
C LEU A 94 11.37 0.77 -2.35
N ARG A 95 12.54 1.26 -1.92
CA ARG A 95 13.02 2.63 -2.19
C ARG A 95 13.18 2.84 -3.69
N ILE A 96 12.80 4.03 -4.16
CA ILE A 96 12.89 4.39 -5.57
C ILE A 96 14.32 4.82 -5.87
N ILE A 97 14.90 5.65 -5.00
CA ILE A 97 16.30 6.08 -5.13
C ILE A 97 17.23 4.98 -4.59
N SER A 98 17.47 3.89 -5.31
CA SER A 98 18.38 2.83 -4.86
C SER A 98 19.77 2.90 -5.53
N ASN A 99 20.84 2.62 -4.77
CA ASN A 99 22.19 2.43 -5.32
C ASN A 99 22.31 1.10 -6.07
N GLU A 100 21.40 0.15 -5.84
CA GLU A 100 21.39 -1.19 -6.45
C GLU A 100 20.40 -1.31 -7.63
N GLY A 101 19.81 -0.18 -8.06
CA GLY A 101 18.84 -0.13 -9.16
C GLY A 101 17.45 -0.71 -8.82
N ASN A 102 16.58 -0.78 -9.83
CA ASN A 102 15.16 -1.16 -9.77
C ASN A 102 14.91 -2.61 -9.29
N ARG A 103 15.92 -3.49 -9.24
CA ARG A 103 15.76 -4.95 -9.11
C ARG A 103 14.78 -5.41 -8.00
N TYR A 104 14.63 -4.64 -6.92
CA TYR A 104 13.78 -4.96 -5.77
C TYR A 104 12.50 -4.11 -5.62
N ASN A 105 12.32 -3.03 -6.40
CA ASN A 105 11.16 -2.13 -6.24
C ASN A 105 9.93 -2.57 -7.05
N ARG A 106 10.03 -3.64 -7.85
CA ARG A 106 8.95 -4.15 -8.73
C ARG A 106 7.63 -4.42 -8.02
N ALA A 107 7.66 -4.76 -6.73
CA ALA A 107 6.47 -5.03 -5.95
C ALA A 107 5.69 -3.76 -5.54
N LEU A 108 6.29 -2.56 -5.66
CA LEU A 108 5.71 -1.31 -5.18
C LEU A 108 4.34 -1.02 -5.81
N MET A 109 4.21 -1.21 -7.13
CA MET A 109 2.93 -1.00 -7.82
C MET A 109 1.86 -2.01 -7.40
N GLY A 110 2.26 -3.22 -6.98
CA GLY A 110 1.35 -4.18 -6.36
C GLY A 110 0.66 -3.56 -5.15
N TYR A 111 1.44 -2.98 -4.22
CA TYR A 111 0.88 -2.32 -3.04
C TYR A 111 0.02 -1.10 -3.39
N VAL A 112 0.48 -0.29 -4.36
CA VAL A 112 -0.20 0.95 -4.75
C VAL A 112 -1.49 0.72 -5.53
N LEU A 113 -1.65 -0.40 -6.24
CA LEU A 113 -2.81 -0.65 -7.10
C LEU A 113 -3.75 -1.76 -6.61
N GLN A 114 -3.31 -2.59 -5.67
CA GLN A 114 -4.18 -3.64 -5.13
C GLN A 114 -5.06 -3.11 -4.01
N SER A 115 -6.38 -3.18 -4.18
CA SER A 115 -7.34 -2.63 -3.20
C SER A 115 -7.41 -3.39 -1.88
N HIS A 116 -6.99 -4.65 -1.87
CA HIS A 116 -6.87 -5.48 -0.68
C HIS A 116 -5.58 -5.22 0.12
N VAL A 117 -4.75 -4.26 -0.32
CA VAL A 117 -3.53 -3.82 0.38
C VAL A 117 -3.77 -2.51 1.12
N ARG A 118 -3.32 -2.45 2.37
CA ARG A 118 -3.23 -1.24 3.21
C ARG A 118 -1.85 -1.20 3.90
N ALA A 119 -1.54 -0.09 4.54
CA ALA A 119 -0.38 0.01 5.43
C ALA A 119 -0.81 0.50 6.80
N LEU A 120 -0.38 -0.18 7.86
CA LEU A 120 -0.35 0.38 9.21
C LEU A 120 0.89 1.28 9.27
N VAL A 121 0.71 2.52 9.71
CA VAL A 121 1.78 3.52 9.69
C VAL A 121 1.74 4.37 10.95
N VAL A 122 2.92 4.65 11.49
CA VAL A 122 3.14 5.68 12.49
C VAL A 122 3.97 6.76 11.82
N THR A 123 3.50 8.00 11.84
CA THR A 123 4.17 9.14 11.17
C THR A 123 4.70 10.16 12.17
N ASP A 124 5.75 10.89 11.79
CA ASP A 124 6.20 12.07 12.53
C ASP A 124 5.26 13.26 12.34
N THR A 125 5.61 14.40 12.95
CA THR A 125 4.84 15.65 12.91
C THR A 125 4.75 16.28 11.52
N VAL A 126 5.62 15.90 10.58
CA VAL A 126 5.60 16.38 9.19
C VAL A 126 5.06 15.32 8.23
N GLY A 127 4.53 14.21 8.75
CA GLY A 127 3.86 13.15 7.99
C GLY A 127 4.79 12.15 7.30
N ARG A 128 6.06 12.05 7.70
CA ARG A 128 6.97 10.98 7.24
C ARG A 128 6.67 9.70 7.99
N VAL A 129 6.71 8.56 7.31
CA VAL A 129 6.55 7.26 7.94
C VAL A 129 7.79 6.96 8.80
N MET A 130 7.56 6.71 10.09
CA MET A 130 8.59 6.35 11.08
C MET A 130 8.62 4.85 11.35
N CYS A 131 7.45 4.22 11.31
CA CYS A 131 7.28 2.78 11.42
C CYS A 131 6.11 2.34 10.54
N ARG A 132 6.24 1.19 9.87
CA ARG A 132 5.17 0.64 9.03
C ARG A 132 5.13 -0.87 9.02
N SER A 133 3.94 -1.39 8.73
CA SER A 133 3.73 -2.74 8.23
C SER A 133 2.72 -2.70 7.08
N ILE A 134 2.99 -3.47 6.03
CA ILE A 134 2.05 -3.67 4.93
C ILE A 134 1.11 -4.80 5.31
N ILE A 135 -0.18 -4.57 5.13
CA ILE A 135 -1.23 -5.53 5.44
C ILE A 135 -2.02 -5.89 4.19
N ARG A 136 -2.38 -7.16 4.06
CA ARG A 136 -3.09 -7.70 2.90
C ARG A 136 -4.28 -8.54 3.36
N LEU A 137 -5.48 -8.17 2.93
CA LEU A 137 -6.67 -8.98 3.11
C LEU A 137 -6.67 -10.11 2.07
N VAL A 138 -6.48 -11.34 2.53
CA VAL A 138 -6.35 -12.52 1.68
C VAL A 138 -7.21 -13.66 2.20
N LEU A 139 -7.37 -14.70 1.38
CA LEU A 139 -7.99 -15.96 1.82
C LEU A 139 -6.91 -16.97 2.15
N ARG A 140 -7.12 -17.74 3.22
CA ARG A 140 -6.32 -18.93 3.43
C ARG A 140 -6.56 -19.92 2.30
N SER A 141 -5.50 -20.57 1.84
CA SER A 141 -5.58 -21.54 0.73
C SER A 141 -6.31 -22.83 1.10
N ASP A 142 -6.31 -23.20 2.38
CA ASP A 142 -6.90 -24.44 2.89
C ASP A 142 -8.39 -24.31 3.23
N THR A 143 -8.78 -23.22 3.89
CA THR A 143 -10.15 -23.02 4.40
C THR A 143 -10.94 -21.98 3.64
N LEU A 144 -10.31 -21.22 2.75
CA LEU A 144 -10.89 -20.04 2.09
C LEU A 144 -11.47 -19.03 3.09
N THR A 145 -10.98 -19.04 4.34
CA THR A 145 -11.39 -18.05 5.33
C THR A 145 -10.55 -16.78 5.15
N PRO A 146 -11.16 -15.60 5.24
CA PRO A 146 -10.40 -14.35 5.18
C PRO A 146 -9.43 -14.26 6.36
N VAL A 147 -8.25 -13.72 6.09
CA VAL A 147 -7.22 -13.36 7.07
C VAL A 147 -6.55 -12.07 6.61
N VAL A 148 -6.04 -11.28 7.56
CA VAL A 148 -5.16 -10.17 7.22
C VAL A 148 -3.73 -10.60 7.47
N PHE A 149 -2.96 -10.75 6.39
CA PHE A 149 -1.53 -10.99 6.50
C PHE A 149 -0.80 -9.66 6.76
N CYS A 150 0.03 -9.62 7.78
CA CYS A 150 0.75 -8.45 8.27
C CYS A 150 2.25 -8.69 8.15
N ASP A 151 2.90 -7.92 7.25
CA ASP A 151 4.34 -8.00 7.03
C ASP A 151 5.13 -7.59 8.28
N PRO A 152 6.43 -7.93 8.37
CA PRO A 152 7.28 -7.45 9.45
C PRO A 152 7.27 -5.93 9.53
N MET A 153 7.50 -5.40 10.72
CA MET A 153 7.59 -3.96 10.93
C MET A 153 8.92 -3.44 10.42
N PHE A 154 8.88 -2.31 9.71
CA PHE A 154 10.06 -1.59 9.27
C PHE A 154 10.11 -0.23 9.95
N PHE A 155 11.26 0.07 10.54
CA PHE A 155 11.52 1.31 11.25
C PHE A 155 12.49 2.18 10.47
N THR A 156 12.19 3.47 10.36
CA THR A 156 13.00 4.42 9.61
C THR A 156 14.30 4.77 10.33
N LEU A 157 14.27 4.89 11.67
CA LEU A 157 15.41 5.28 12.50
C LEU A 157 15.63 4.26 13.62
N GLY A 158 16.22 3.12 13.28
CA GLY A 158 16.48 2.05 14.25
C GLY A 158 15.20 1.51 14.91
N TYR A 159 15.36 0.49 15.74
CA TYR A 159 14.21 -0.06 16.47
C TYR A 159 13.69 0.92 17.52
N SER A 160 12.36 1.05 17.62
CA SER A 160 11.68 1.82 18.67
C SER A 160 10.51 1.02 19.24
N GLN A 161 10.56 0.77 20.55
CA GLN A 161 9.50 0.03 21.24
C GLN A 161 8.17 0.79 21.25
N ASP A 162 8.19 2.13 21.34
CA ASP A 162 6.97 2.94 21.34
C ASP A 162 6.29 2.92 19.97
N LEU A 163 7.06 3.07 18.89
CA LEU A 163 6.53 2.94 17.53
C LEU A 163 5.96 1.53 17.27
N GLN A 164 6.60 0.50 17.81
CA GLN A 164 6.09 -0.87 17.73
C GLN A 164 4.75 -1.01 18.45
N ARG A 165 4.63 -0.50 19.68
CA ARG A 165 3.39 -0.58 20.47
C ARG A 165 2.24 0.13 19.77
N GLU A 166 2.49 1.31 19.22
CA GLU A 166 1.49 2.07 18.48
C GLU A 166 1.01 1.31 17.24
N LEU A 167 1.92 0.71 16.48
CA LEU A 167 1.55 -0.06 15.29
C LEU A 167 0.78 -1.35 15.66
N LEU A 168 1.18 -2.03 16.74
CA LEU A 168 0.43 -3.17 17.28
C LEU A 168 -0.95 -2.77 17.78
N HIS A 169 -1.11 -1.57 18.34
CA HIS A 169 -2.42 -1.04 18.73
C HIS A 169 -3.31 -0.85 17.50
N GLN A 170 -2.79 -0.26 16.41
CA GLN A 170 -3.53 -0.16 15.15
C GLN A 170 -3.91 -1.54 14.58
N ALA A 171 -3.03 -2.54 14.70
CA ALA A 171 -3.34 -3.90 14.26
C ALA A 171 -4.50 -4.50 15.08
N ARG A 172 -4.50 -4.36 16.41
CA ARG A 172 -5.63 -4.84 17.25
C ARG A 172 -6.94 -4.15 16.90
N GLN A 173 -6.91 -2.83 16.75
CA GLN A 173 -8.09 -2.08 16.29
C GLN A 173 -8.57 -2.55 14.92
N LEU A 174 -7.65 -2.90 14.01
CA LEU A 174 -8.00 -3.42 12.70
C LEU A 174 -8.74 -4.75 12.84
N GLU A 175 -8.17 -5.70 13.59
CA GLU A 175 -8.76 -7.02 13.85
C GLU A 175 -10.18 -6.92 14.41
N GLU A 176 -10.37 -6.08 15.44
CA GLU A 176 -11.67 -5.79 16.04
C GLU A 176 -12.64 -5.15 15.02
N GLN A 177 -12.18 -4.17 14.25
CA GLN A 177 -13.00 -3.41 13.30
C GLN A 177 -13.46 -4.26 12.11
N ILE A 178 -12.67 -5.23 11.67
CA ILE A 178 -12.99 -6.05 10.48
C ILE A 178 -13.54 -7.44 10.86
N GLY A 179 -13.29 -7.91 12.08
CA GLY A 179 -13.70 -9.24 12.55
C GLY A 179 -12.96 -10.38 11.83
N VAL A 180 -11.70 -10.16 11.44
CA VAL A 180 -10.87 -11.10 10.68
C VAL A 180 -9.50 -11.17 11.35
N PRO A 181 -8.96 -12.38 11.59
CA PRO A 181 -7.71 -12.52 12.32
C PRO A 181 -6.52 -11.94 11.56
N ILE A 182 -5.57 -11.38 12.32
CA ILE A 182 -4.30 -10.89 11.78
C ILE A 182 -3.21 -11.94 11.96
N LEU A 183 -2.53 -12.29 10.87
CA LEU A 183 -1.38 -13.18 10.85
C LEU A 183 -0.11 -12.37 10.66
N HIS A 184 0.79 -12.40 11.64
CA HIS A 184 2.08 -11.73 11.57
C HIS A 184 3.12 -12.67 10.92
N ALA A 185 3.89 -12.12 9.97
CA ALA A 185 4.99 -12.79 9.30
C ALA A 185 6.24 -12.95 10.17
#